data_AF-A0AAD7GZZ6-F1
#
_entry.id   AF-A0AAD7GZZ6-F1
#
_cell.length_a   1.000
_cell.length_b   1.000
_cell.length_c   1.000
_cell.angle_alpha   90.00
_cell.angle_beta   90.00
_cell.angle_gamma   90.00
#
_symmetry.space_group_name_H-M   'P 1'
#
loop_
_entity.id
_entity.type
_entity.pdbx_description
1 polymer ?
#
loop_
_entity_poly.entity_id
_entity_poly.type
_entity_poly.pdbx_seq_one_letter_code
_entity_poly.pdbx_strand_id
1 'polypeptide(L)'
;MFKLAALSVAAIFVGNVFAFTGKGAGPRAALPIGLFPNGEHCCETVEVTYEDKSIEVTFTDLYLYCQATTNLSLSHEVFAELASLELGSIYPVFWRLL
;
A
#
# COMPACT_ATOMS: atom_id res chain seq x y z
N MET A 1 -16.54 -26.15 -4.72
CA MET A 1 -15.41 -25.55 -5.45
C MET A 1 -15.93 -24.28 -6.13
N PHE A 2 -15.82 -23.13 -5.46
CA PHE A 2 -16.18 -21.85 -6.08
C PHE A 2 -14.95 -21.34 -6.82
N LYS A 3 -14.98 -21.48 -8.14
CA LYS A 3 -14.04 -20.86 -9.05
C LYS A 3 -14.49 -19.41 -9.18
N LEU A 4 -13.88 -18.51 -8.41
CA LEU A 4 -14.16 -17.08 -8.53
C LEU A 4 -13.65 -16.63 -9.90
N ALA A 5 -14.59 -16.22 -10.76
CA ALA A 5 -14.27 -15.63 -12.04
C ALA A 5 -13.44 -14.35 -11.82
N ALA A 6 -12.41 -14.17 -12.64
CA ALA A 6 -11.63 -12.95 -12.74
C ALA A 6 -12.56 -11.78 -13.08
N LEU A 7 -12.97 -11.02 -12.08
CA LEU A 7 -13.49 -9.68 -12.25
C LEU A 7 -12.28 -8.76 -12.21
N SER A 8 -11.90 -8.23 -13.37
CA SER A 8 -10.90 -7.16 -13.52
C SER A 8 -11.47 -5.85 -12.98
N VAL A 9 -11.83 -5.82 -11.70
CA VAL A 9 -12.07 -4.62 -10.92
C VAL A 9 -10.86 -4.55 -10.01
N ALA A 10 -10.01 -3.54 -10.19
CA ALA A 10 -8.90 -3.28 -9.29
C ALA A 10 -9.42 -3.35 -7.85
N ALA A 11 -8.97 -4.35 -7.09
CA ALA A 11 -9.46 -4.57 -5.74
C ALA A 11 -9.09 -3.34 -4.90
N ILE A 12 -10.11 -2.68 -4.33
CA ILE A 12 -9.90 -1.58 -3.39
C ILE A 12 -9.77 -2.20 -2.01
N PHE A 13 -8.61 -2.02 -1.41
CA PHE A 13 -8.30 -2.48 -0.07
C PHE A 13 -8.47 -1.32 0.91
N VAL A 14 -8.96 -1.63 2.12
CA VAL A 14 -9.09 -0.66 3.21
C VAL A 14 -8.19 -1.10 4.35
N GLY A 15 -7.25 -0.27 4.76
CA GLY A 15 -6.27 -0.62 5.79
C GLY A 15 -5.68 0.59 6.50
N ASN A 16 -4.75 0.31 7.41
CA ASN A 16 -3.87 1.33 7.97
C ASN A 16 -2.66 1.52 7.07
N VAL A 17 -2.15 2.74 6.99
CA VAL A 17 -0.83 3.02 6.44
C VAL A 17 0.12 3.40 7.56
N PHE A 18 1.34 2.87 7.50
CA PHE A 18 2.45 3.26 8.38
C PHE A 18 3.53 3.98 7.58
N ALA A 19 4.14 5.00 8.17
CA ALA A 19 5.36 5.59 7.64
C ALA A 19 6.56 4.72 8.04
N PHE A 20 7.41 4.34 7.10
CA PHE A 20 8.66 3.65 7.41
C PHE A 20 9.88 4.38 6.86
N THR A 21 10.93 4.44 7.67
CA THR A 21 12.26 4.94 7.30
C THR A 21 13.14 3.78 6.85
N GLY A 22 12.73 3.09 5.77
CA GLY A 22 13.53 2.01 5.19
C GLY A 22 14.73 2.54 4.40
N LYS A 23 15.82 1.76 4.35
CA LYS A 23 17.02 2.06 3.54
C LYS A 23 16.72 1.78 2.05
N GLY A 24 16.16 2.78 1.39
CA GLY A 24 15.96 2.85 -0.05
C GLY A 24 15.74 4.32 -0.38
N ALA A 25 16.41 4.82 -1.41
CA ALA A 25 16.25 6.20 -1.84
C ALA A 25 15.07 6.26 -2.81
N GLY A 26 13.94 6.84 -2.40
CA GLY A 26 12.84 7.18 -3.30
C GLY A 26 11.45 6.70 -2.85
N PRO A 27 10.42 7.31 -3.48
CA PRO A 27 9.02 7.09 -3.16
C PRO A 27 8.62 5.65 -3.47
N ARG A 28 8.17 4.93 -2.45
CA ARG A 28 7.78 3.51 -2.59
C ARG A 28 6.69 3.10 -1.63
N ALA A 29 5.90 2.12 -2.06
CA ALA A 29 4.96 1.40 -1.24
C ALA A 29 5.48 -0.02 -0.95
N ALA A 30 5.26 -0.46 0.28
CA ALA A 30 5.38 -1.85 0.66
C ALA A 30 3.99 -2.47 0.85
N LEU A 31 3.65 -3.45 0.01
CA LEU A 31 2.35 -4.14 0.06
C LEU A 31 2.43 -5.42 0.88
N PRO A 32 1.34 -5.85 1.53
CA PRO A 32 1.34 -7.00 2.42
C PRO A 32 1.60 -8.31 1.65
N ILE A 33 2.59 -9.07 2.10
CA ILE A 33 3.02 -10.32 1.44
C ILE A 33 1.92 -11.40 1.35
N GLY A 34 0.92 -11.39 2.24
CA GLY A 34 -0.17 -12.35 2.13
C GLY A 34 -1.18 -12.04 1.02
N LEU A 35 -1.19 -10.81 0.50
CA LEU A 35 -1.94 -10.46 -0.72
C LEU A 35 -1.07 -10.61 -1.97
N PHE A 36 0.23 -10.32 -1.87
CA PHE A 36 1.20 -10.37 -2.96
C PHE A 36 2.36 -11.29 -2.61
N PRO A 37 2.13 -12.62 -2.55
CA PRO A 37 3.20 -13.56 -2.27
C PRO A 37 4.28 -13.43 -3.35
N ASN A 38 5.56 -13.53 -2.96
CA ASN A 38 6.70 -13.45 -3.88
C ASN A 38 6.87 -12.13 -4.65
N GLY A 39 6.16 -11.04 -4.26
CA GLY A 39 6.25 -9.78 -4.97
C GLY A 39 5.55 -9.78 -6.32
N GLU A 40 4.52 -10.62 -6.47
CA GLU A 40 3.56 -10.48 -7.58
C GLU A 40 3.10 -9.02 -7.68
N HIS A 41 3.05 -8.47 -8.90
CA HIS A 41 2.76 -7.05 -9.18
C HIS A 41 3.86 -6.04 -8.81
N CYS A 42 5.08 -6.49 -8.49
CA CYS A 42 6.22 -5.58 -8.27
C CYS A 42 6.42 -4.61 -9.44
N CYS A 43 6.76 -3.36 -9.11
CA CYS A 43 6.90 -2.23 -10.01
C CYS A 43 5.59 -1.69 -10.61
N GLU A 44 4.43 -2.20 -10.22
CA GLU A 44 3.15 -1.59 -10.57
C GLU A 44 2.85 -0.35 -9.70
N THR A 45 1.99 0.52 -10.24
CA THR A 45 1.55 1.72 -9.54
C THR A 45 0.40 1.39 -8.60
N VAL A 46 0.49 1.91 -7.38
CA VAL A 46 -0.56 1.84 -6.37
C VAL A 46 -1.12 3.24 -6.20
N GLU A 47 -2.43 3.39 -6.38
CA GLU A 47 -3.13 4.60 -5.92
C GLU A 47 -3.47 4.42 -4.44
N VAL A 48 -3.12 5.41 -3.62
CA VAL A 48 -3.41 5.44 -2.19
C VAL A 48 -4.19 6.70 -1.86
N THR A 49 -5.33 6.54 -1.22
CA THR A 49 -6.26 7.61 -0.86
C THR A 49 -6.47 7.67 0.65
N TYR A 50 -6.24 8.85 1.22
CA TYR A 50 -6.55 9.18 2.61
C TYR A 50 -7.30 10.50 2.66
N GLU A 51 -8.44 10.52 3.34
CA GLU A 51 -9.37 11.66 3.35
C GLU A 51 -9.76 12.09 1.92
N ASP A 52 -9.45 13.31 1.52
CA ASP A 52 -9.71 13.89 0.19
C ASP A 52 -8.48 13.89 -0.73
N LYS A 53 -7.37 13.26 -0.30
CA LYS A 53 -6.10 13.21 -1.04
C LYS A 53 -5.85 11.83 -1.61
N SER A 54 -5.42 11.80 -2.87
CA SER A 54 -4.90 10.60 -3.54
C SER A 54 -3.50 10.85 -4.05
N ILE A 55 -2.66 9.82 -3.93
CA ILE A 55 -1.31 9.80 -4.45
C ILE A 55 -1.07 8.51 -5.24
N GLU A 56 -0.11 8.54 -6.15
CA GLU A 56 0.36 7.37 -6.88
C GLU A 56 1.78 7.04 -6.46
N VAL A 57 2.03 5.78 -6.15
CA VAL A 57 3.34 5.32 -5.67
C VAL A 57 3.65 3.94 -6.22
N THR A 58 4.91 3.69 -6.56
CA THR A 58 5.32 2.37 -7.07
C THR A 58 5.45 1.36 -5.93
N PHE A 59 4.86 0.18 -6.09
CA PHE A 59 5.09 -0.96 -5.22
C PHE A 59 6.45 -1.59 -5.55
N THR A 60 7.38 -1.54 -4.60
CA THR A 60 8.74 -2.06 -4.81
C THR A 60 9.25 -2.91 -3.64
N ASP A 61 8.46 -3.06 -2.59
CA ASP A 61 8.91 -3.69 -1.34
C ASP A 61 7.80 -4.50 -0.70
N LEU A 62 8.11 -5.49 0.13
CA LEU A 62 7.11 -6.36 0.76
C LEU A 62 6.94 -6.02 2.24
N TYR A 63 5.69 -5.85 2.66
CA TYR A 63 5.34 -5.62 4.06
C TYR A 63 5.15 -6.95 4.79
N LEU A 64 6.17 -7.32 5.59
CA LEU A 64 6.28 -8.65 6.23
C LEU A 64 5.64 -8.74 7.62
N TYR A 65 5.40 -7.61 8.30
CA TYR A 65 4.97 -7.59 9.71
C TYR A 65 3.48 -7.90 9.92
N CYS A 66 2.62 -7.69 8.92
CA CYS A 66 1.18 -7.99 9.02
C CYS A 66 0.67 -8.70 7.77
N GLN A 67 1.19 -9.91 7.54
CA GLN A 67 1.01 -10.67 6.30
C GLN A 67 -0.46 -10.90 5.93
N ALA A 68 -1.36 -11.07 6.91
CA ALA A 68 -2.78 -11.30 6.67
C ALA A 68 -3.66 -10.02 6.76
N THR A 69 -3.08 -8.85 6.48
CA THR A 69 -3.81 -7.57 6.53
C THR A 69 -3.80 -6.87 5.18
N THR A 70 -4.64 -5.85 5.07
CA THR A 70 -4.68 -4.87 3.98
C THR A 70 -3.85 -3.62 4.32
N ASN A 71 -3.06 -3.67 5.39
CA ASN A 71 -2.18 -2.58 5.77
C ASN A 71 -1.02 -2.50 4.79
N LEU A 72 -0.62 -1.27 4.46
CA LEU A 72 0.54 -1.01 3.62
C LEU A 72 1.51 -0.09 4.36
N SER A 73 2.74 -0.06 3.88
CA SER A 73 3.78 0.83 4.40
C SER A 73 4.17 1.80 3.30
N LEU A 74 4.29 3.10 3.61
CA LEU A 74 4.77 4.11 2.66
C LEU A 74 6.12 4.66 3.12
N SER A 75 7.03 4.91 2.17
CA SER A 75 8.23 5.68 2.44
C SER A 75 7.87 7.01 3.08
N HIS A 76 8.74 7.50 3.97
CA HIS A 76 8.51 8.70 4.77
C HIS A 76 8.11 9.92 3.91
N GLU A 77 8.78 10.15 2.77
CA GLU A 77 8.43 11.24 1.85
C GLU A 77 7.00 11.13 1.30
N VAL A 78 6.57 9.92 0.93
CA VAL A 78 5.25 9.66 0.34
C VAL A 78 4.14 9.75 1.40
N PHE A 79 4.40 9.26 2.61
CA PHE A 79 3.45 9.42 3.72
C PHE A 79 3.18 10.89 4.04
N ALA A 80 4.22 11.73 3.99
CA ALA A 80 4.13 13.16 4.29
C ALA A 80 3.21 13.92 3.31
N GLU A 81 2.97 13.38 2.12
CA GLU A 81 2.02 13.95 1.16
C GLU A 81 0.56 13.75 1.60
N LEU A 82 0.27 12.61 2.24
CA LEU A 82 -1.06 12.28 2.76
C LEU A 82 -1.31 12.98 4.10
N ALA A 83 -0.40 12.82 5.06
CA ALA A 83 -0.62 13.27 6.43
C ALA A 83 0.67 13.66 7.18
N SER A 84 0.50 14.30 8.34
CA SER A 84 1.63 14.64 9.21
C SER A 84 2.34 13.38 9.72
N LEU A 85 3.67 13.38 9.61
CA LEU A 85 4.53 12.28 10.06
C LEU A 85 4.44 12.04 11.57
N GLU A 86 4.01 13.03 12.35
CA GLU A 86 3.79 12.91 13.80
C GLU A 86 2.66 11.93 14.15
N LEU A 87 1.74 11.65 13.22
CA LEU A 87 0.65 10.70 13.44
C LEU A 87 1.14 9.25 13.52
N GLY A 88 2.27 8.92 12.88
CA GLY A 88 2.86 7.58 12.82
C GLY A 88 2.06 6.54 12.02
N SER A 89 0.73 6.65 11.98
CA SER A 89 -0.17 5.84 11.18
C SER A 89 -1.46 6.60 10.85
N ILE A 90 -2.09 6.27 9.72
CA ILE A 90 -3.37 6.86 9.29
C ILE A 90 -4.39 5.78 8.93
N TYR A 91 -5.66 6.09 9.18
CA TYR A 91 -6.83 5.24 8.91
C TYR A 91 -8.11 6.10 8.81
N PRO A 92 -9.08 5.73 7.96
CA PRO A 92 -9.04 4.65 6.97
C PRO A 92 -8.30 5.09 5.71
N VAL A 93 -7.47 4.21 5.15
CA VAL A 93 -6.84 4.41 3.85
C VAL A 93 -7.42 3.43 2.86
N PHE A 94 -7.75 3.93 1.68
CA PHE A 94 -8.16 3.14 0.53
C PHE A 94 -6.99 3.02 -0.44
N TRP A 95 -6.74 1.85 -1.00
CA TRP A 95 -5.71 1.71 -2.03
C TRP A 95 -6.05 0.63 -3.05
N ARG A 96 -5.50 0.76 -4.25
CA ARG A 96 -5.64 -0.23 -5.33
C ARG A 96 -4.41 -0.24 -6.23
N LEU A 97 -4.13 -1.38 -6.85
CA LEU A 97 -3.22 -1.45 -8.01
C LEU A 97 -3.90 -0.86 -9.25
N LEU A 98 -3.13 -0.17 -10.09
CA LEU A 98 -3.58 0.44 -11.35
C LEU A 98 -3.25 -0.44 -12.57
#